data_AF-A0A0N5ABM5-F1
#
_entry.id   AF-A0A0N5ABM5-F1
#
_cell.length_a   1.000
_cell.length_b   1.000
_cell.length_c   1.000
_cell.angle_alpha   90.00
_cell.angle_beta   90.00
_cell.angle_gamma   90.00
#
_symmetry.space_group_name_H-M   'P 1'
#
loop_
_entity.id
_entity.type
_entity.pdbx_description
1 polymer ?
#
loop_
_entity_poly.entity_id
_entity_poly.type
_entity_poly.pdbx_seq_one_letter_code
_entity_poly.pdbx_strand_id
1 'polypeptide(L)'
;MTHMVNSHWDKIISGWKNVFSVFTMAASSNDEDIVETTVFASEFGNGLDSFQDAIKCLSEFACNSNFPDISMEAIRLIRLCASYVSQNQELIIEHQWEDGASIQPAQRVFLRGWFPIMFELSCIIGRCKLDVRTRSLTVMFEIMKTYGNEFKNEWWKDIFQVAFRIFDVMKLAEENNEKKEWMRTTCNHALYAVVDVFTQYYEMLSIILLDNIFDQLKWCAKQEDEQLARSAINCLENLVQLNGLRFTDSMWAATVDLIKEIFDFTLPHSLLTWEPETLLSSVSVSNSDEIQANNEPVQPAVELNNSTKDMLFSSLLVRCVVQLELVDAVNSIVFGTGVAYKDEMHVFPSTSATYTQESSRASAPGSEKIAGHKMDNVVGDEKTVENDDDGLFSCIGVDRLLCLVNCLLQSHKLAKKFNGNNAQRTLLWKAGFKGRSKPNLLRQETHSIRCALGILYTLYAVATDDQKLKIKRELKSVAADAINYYVRLSNDHHRQAWTLVLDLILDRSCAFGDEQLLDLGIDYAMNICQLVECEIKEELKPKLSRLLQKCIYVSYV
;
A
#
# COMPACT_ATOMS: atom_id res chain seq x y z
N MET A 1 9.80 8.81 49.46
CA MET A 1 9.26 7.55 48.88
C MET A 1 10.23 6.99 47.84
N THR A 2 10.77 7.82 46.95
CA THR A 2 11.74 7.44 45.91
C THR A 2 13.03 6.82 46.44
N HIS A 3 13.65 7.38 47.49
CA HIS A 3 14.80 6.75 48.16
C HIS A 3 14.48 5.37 48.77
N MET A 4 13.25 5.15 49.23
CA MET A 4 12.83 3.87 49.81
C MET A 4 12.63 2.81 48.73
N VAL A 5 12.04 3.19 47.59
CA VAL A 5 11.89 2.30 46.42
C VAL A 5 13.28 1.98 45.85
N ASN A 6 14.12 2.99 45.56
CA ASN A 6 15.41 2.76 44.92
C ASN A 6 16.41 1.98 45.79
N SER A 7 16.26 2.01 47.12
CA SER A 7 17.18 1.31 48.04
C SER A 7 16.65 -0.05 48.55
N HIS A 8 15.33 -0.26 48.55
CA HIS A 8 14.67 -1.40 49.21
C HIS A 8 13.47 -1.95 48.43
N TRP A 9 13.45 -1.83 47.10
CA TRP A 9 12.35 -2.32 46.25
C TRP A 9 12.08 -3.82 46.45
N ASP A 10 13.13 -4.61 46.68
CA ASP A 10 13.10 -6.05 46.95
C ASP A 10 12.31 -6.44 48.21
N LYS A 11 12.12 -5.46 49.12
CA LYS A 11 11.43 -5.64 50.42
C LYS A 11 9.99 -5.13 50.42
N ILE A 12 9.53 -4.52 49.32
CA ILE A 12 8.14 -4.03 49.20
C ILE A 12 7.25 -5.17 48.71
N ILE A 13 6.50 -5.77 49.65
CA ILE A 13 5.62 -6.92 49.38
C ILE A 13 4.19 -6.47 49.00
N SER A 14 3.75 -5.29 49.44
CA SER A 14 2.40 -4.75 49.16
C SER A 14 2.41 -3.22 49.03
N GLY A 15 1.36 -2.65 48.43
CA GLY A 15 1.20 -1.20 48.26
C GLY A 15 1.73 -0.63 46.93
N TRP A 16 2.20 -1.49 46.02
CA TRP A 16 2.71 -1.10 44.69
C TRP A 16 1.71 -0.28 43.87
N LYS A 17 0.42 -0.60 43.92
CA LYS A 17 -0.63 0.20 43.28
C LYS A 17 -0.63 1.67 43.71
N ASN A 18 -0.44 1.94 45.01
CA ASN A 18 -0.35 3.31 45.52
C ASN A 18 0.96 3.98 45.06
N VAL A 19 2.07 3.23 45.01
CA VAL A 19 3.35 3.73 44.51
C VAL A 19 3.24 4.14 43.03
N PHE A 20 2.70 3.27 42.18
CA PHE A 20 2.48 3.58 40.76
C PHE A 20 1.48 4.71 40.57
N SER A 21 0.44 4.82 41.40
CA SER A 21 -0.46 5.98 41.37
C SER A 21 0.28 7.29 41.64
N VAL A 22 1.17 7.33 42.64
CA VAL A 22 2.00 8.52 42.93
C VAL A 22 2.97 8.80 41.77
N PHE A 23 3.61 7.77 41.21
CA PHE A 23 4.50 7.94 40.07
C PHE A 23 3.76 8.41 38.81
N THR A 24 2.55 7.94 38.59
CA THR A 24 1.68 8.39 37.49
C THR A 24 1.38 9.88 37.62
N MET A 25 1.12 10.37 38.84
CA MET A 25 0.96 11.81 39.07
C MET A 25 2.27 12.58 38.83
N ALA A 26 3.39 12.04 39.30
CA ALA A 26 4.73 12.62 39.10
C ALA A 26 5.17 12.63 37.63
N ALA A 27 4.68 11.70 36.81
CA ALA A 27 5.02 11.59 35.39
C ALA A 27 4.63 12.83 34.57
N SER A 28 3.63 13.58 35.01
CA SER A 28 3.22 14.86 34.41
C SER A 28 4.01 16.08 34.89
N SER A 29 4.99 15.89 35.79
CA SER A 29 5.82 16.98 36.32
C SER A 29 6.72 17.59 35.25
N ASN A 30 7.00 18.89 35.39
CA ASN A 30 8.00 19.61 34.59
C ASN A 30 9.39 19.59 35.26
N ASP A 31 9.51 18.98 36.44
CA ASP A 31 10.75 18.89 37.20
C ASP A 31 11.49 17.59 36.86
N GLU A 32 12.65 17.72 36.21
CA GLU A 32 13.47 16.61 35.71
C GLU A 32 13.89 15.65 36.83
N ASP A 33 14.30 16.19 37.99
CA ASP A 33 14.76 15.39 39.12
C ASP A 33 13.64 14.50 39.66
N ILE A 34 12.41 15.01 39.68
CA ILE A 34 11.23 14.25 40.12
C ILE A 34 10.94 13.12 39.12
N VAL A 35 10.97 13.40 37.82
CA VAL A 35 10.63 12.44 36.77
C VAL A 35 11.69 11.34 36.67
N GLU A 36 12.98 11.70 36.57
CA GLU A 36 14.08 10.75 36.40
C GLU A 36 14.17 9.76 37.58
N THR A 37 14.02 10.23 38.82
CA THR A 37 14.10 9.38 40.01
C THR A 37 12.95 8.35 40.09
N THR A 38 11.83 8.59 39.38
CA THR A 38 10.63 7.75 39.43
C THR A 38 10.50 6.72 38.31
N VAL A 39 11.28 6.83 37.24
CA VAL A 39 11.19 5.96 36.04
C VAL A 39 11.85 4.58 36.25
N PHE A 40 12.68 4.42 37.29
CA PHE A 40 13.45 3.20 37.51
C PHE A 40 13.04 2.41 38.76
N ALA A 41 12.33 1.30 38.54
CA ALA A 41 12.42 0.11 39.39
C ALA A 41 12.88 -1.04 38.49
N SER A 42 14.17 -1.35 38.55
CA SER A 42 14.87 -2.24 37.60
C SER A 42 14.43 -3.70 37.62
N GLU A 43 13.50 -4.08 38.49
CA GLU A 43 12.93 -5.42 38.53
C GLU A 43 11.45 -5.29 38.89
N PHE A 44 10.57 -5.91 38.09
CA PHE A 44 9.15 -6.07 38.39
C PHE A 44 9.01 -7.00 39.61
N GLY A 45 9.40 -6.50 40.78
CA GLY A 45 9.42 -7.23 42.03
C GLY A 45 7.99 -7.54 42.49
N ASN A 46 7.62 -8.81 42.40
CA ASN A 46 6.54 -9.47 43.17
C ASN A 46 5.11 -8.91 43.07
N GLY A 47 4.83 -7.92 42.22
CA GLY A 47 3.53 -7.25 42.16
C GLY A 47 2.69 -7.59 40.91
N LEU A 48 2.31 -8.86 40.70
CA LEU A 48 1.35 -9.22 39.63
C LEU A 48 0.06 -8.38 39.72
N ASP A 49 -0.40 -8.09 40.95
CA ASP A 49 -1.58 -7.26 41.21
C ASP A 49 -1.45 -5.81 40.73
N SER A 50 -0.24 -5.30 40.57
CA SER A 50 0.05 -3.92 40.18
C SER A 50 0.69 -3.81 38.78
N PHE A 51 0.75 -4.91 38.03
CA PHE A 51 1.36 -4.92 36.70
C PHE A 51 0.65 -3.93 35.74
N GLN A 52 -0.69 -3.93 35.72
CA GLN A 52 -1.45 -3.00 34.89
C GLN A 52 -1.20 -1.53 35.28
N ASP A 53 -1.14 -1.25 36.58
CA ASP A 53 -0.83 0.09 37.09
C ASP A 53 0.59 0.52 36.68
N ALA A 54 1.54 -0.41 36.64
CA ALA A 54 2.90 -0.16 36.19
C ALA A 54 2.96 0.20 34.70
N ILE A 55 2.29 -0.57 33.82
CA ILE A 55 2.22 -0.25 32.38
C ILE A 55 1.57 1.12 32.18
N LYS A 56 0.50 1.41 32.93
CA LYS A 56 -0.18 2.70 32.86
C LYS A 56 0.75 3.85 33.27
N CYS A 57 1.50 3.66 34.35
CA CYS A 57 2.48 4.63 34.83
C CYS A 57 3.57 4.89 33.78
N LEU A 58 4.13 3.85 33.15
CA LEU A 58 5.10 3.98 32.07
C LEU A 58 4.52 4.71 30.86
N SER A 59 3.25 4.49 30.54
CA SER A 59 2.58 5.21 29.46
C SER A 59 2.48 6.71 29.73
N GLU A 60 2.23 7.12 30.98
CA GLU A 60 2.18 8.55 31.31
C GLU A 60 3.58 9.18 31.25
N PHE A 61 4.64 8.47 31.66
CA PHE A 61 6.03 8.94 31.44
C PHE A 61 6.35 9.07 29.95
N ALA A 62 5.90 8.11 29.12
CA ALA A 62 6.05 8.17 27.67
C ALA A 62 5.29 9.33 27.02
N CYS A 63 4.25 9.86 27.67
CA CYS A 63 3.47 10.98 27.17
C CYS A 63 3.99 12.35 27.65
N ASN A 64 5.03 12.40 28.49
CA ASN A 64 5.60 13.66 28.94
C ASN A 64 6.44 14.31 27.84
N SER A 65 5.89 15.36 27.21
CA SER A 65 6.52 16.04 26.08
C SER A 65 7.79 16.84 26.42
N ASN A 66 8.10 17.03 27.70
CA ASN A 66 9.27 17.81 28.14
C ASN A 66 10.55 16.97 28.15
N PHE A 67 10.43 15.64 28.29
CA PHE A 67 11.57 14.74 28.46
C PHE A 67 11.52 13.58 27.44
N PRO A 68 11.95 13.81 26.19
CA PRO A 68 11.92 12.78 25.15
C PRO A 68 12.76 11.53 25.49
N ASP A 69 13.91 11.70 26.15
CA ASP A 69 14.77 10.56 26.53
C ASP A 69 14.06 9.64 27.55
N ILE A 70 13.38 10.24 28.53
CA ILE A 70 12.54 9.51 29.48
C ILE A 70 11.38 8.84 28.75
N SER A 71 10.81 9.48 27.73
CA SER A 71 9.74 8.88 26.93
C SER A 71 10.22 7.63 26.18
N MET A 72 11.41 7.68 25.60
CA MET A 72 12.03 6.54 24.91
C MET A 72 12.35 5.41 25.88
N GLU A 73 12.86 5.74 27.07
CA GLU A 73 13.16 4.76 28.12
C GLU A 73 11.87 4.10 28.65
N ALA A 74 10.81 4.86 28.87
CA ALA A 74 9.52 4.32 29.28
C ALA A 74 8.96 3.32 28.24
N ILE A 75 9.04 3.66 26.94
CA ILE A 75 8.67 2.73 25.86
C ILE A 75 9.57 1.47 25.86
N ARG A 76 10.87 1.63 26.12
CA ARG A 76 11.80 0.49 26.25
C ARG A 76 11.42 -0.42 27.42
N LEU A 77 11.01 0.15 28.56
CA LEU A 77 10.54 -0.60 29.72
C LEU A 77 9.22 -1.32 29.43
N ILE A 78 8.27 -0.71 28.72
CA ILE A 78 7.05 -1.40 28.25
C ILE A 78 7.39 -2.60 27.37
N ARG A 79 8.42 -2.49 26.49
CA ARG A 79 8.91 -3.63 25.69
C ARG A 79 9.44 -4.77 26.58
N LEU A 80 10.13 -4.46 27.68
CA LEU A 80 10.58 -5.49 28.63
C LEU A 80 9.41 -6.15 29.38
N CYS A 81 8.32 -5.42 29.61
CA CYS A 81 7.10 -5.99 30.20
C CYS A 81 6.52 -7.11 29.32
N ALA A 82 6.61 -6.99 28.00
CA ALA A 82 6.21 -8.06 27.09
C ALA A 82 7.05 -9.33 27.28
N SER A 83 8.37 -9.17 27.47
CA SER A 83 9.26 -10.29 27.80
C SER A 83 8.91 -10.93 29.14
N TYR A 84 8.53 -10.11 30.14
CA TYR A 84 8.06 -10.60 31.43
C TYR A 84 6.78 -11.44 31.29
N VAL A 85 5.77 -10.97 30.54
CA VAL A 85 4.53 -11.72 30.32
C VAL A 85 4.80 -13.07 29.66
N SER A 86 5.64 -13.10 28.62
CA SER A 86 6.04 -14.34 27.92
C SER A 86 6.71 -15.34 28.86
N GLN A 87 7.64 -14.89 29.72
CA GLN A 87 8.39 -15.77 30.64
C GLN A 87 7.56 -16.25 31.85
N ASN A 88 6.49 -15.54 32.22
CA ASN A 88 5.78 -15.73 33.48
C ASN A 88 4.29 -16.05 33.29
N GLN A 89 3.89 -16.64 32.15
CA GLN A 89 2.48 -16.97 31.87
C GLN A 89 1.86 -17.88 32.94
N GLU A 90 2.59 -18.89 33.42
CA GLU A 90 2.12 -19.81 34.46
C GLU A 90 1.85 -19.07 35.78
N LEU A 91 2.74 -18.16 36.19
CA LEU A 91 2.55 -17.34 37.38
C LEU A 91 1.28 -16.47 37.27
N ILE A 92 1.02 -15.88 36.10
CA ILE A 92 -0.20 -15.08 35.85
C ILE A 92 -1.46 -15.95 35.96
N ILE A 93 -1.38 -17.21 35.51
CA ILE A 93 -2.48 -18.18 35.58
C ILE A 93 -2.77 -18.58 37.03
N GLU A 94 -1.74 -18.92 37.80
CA GLU A 94 -1.85 -19.44 39.17
C GLU A 94 -2.19 -18.36 40.20
N HIS A 95 -1.94 -17.09 39.86
CA HIS A 95 -2.20 -15.96 40.76
C HIS A 95 -3.68 -15.84 41.16
N GLN A 96 -3.92 -15.50 42.43
CA GLN A 96 -5.25 -15.39 43.02
C GLN A 96 -5.88 -14.03 42.76
N TRP A 97 -6.34 -13.81 41.54
CA TRP A 97 -7.05 -12.59 41.15
C TRP A 97 -8.40 -12.47 41.86
N GLU A 98 -8.76 -11.28 42.34
CA GLU A 98 -10.04 -10.99 43.01
C GLU A 98 -11.27 -11.39 42.14
N ASP A 99 -11.18 -11.22 40.81
CA ASP A 99 -12.21 -11.59 39.84
C ASP A 99 -11.98 -12.97 39.17
N GLY A 100 -10.94 -13.70 39.58
CA GLY A 100 -10.32 -14.77 38.79
C GLY A 100 -11.17 -16.01 38.57
N ALA A 101 -12.09 -16.34 39.48
CA ALA A 101 -12.85 -17.60 39.44
C ALA A 101 -13.75 -17.78 38.21
N SER A 102 -14.11 -16.67 37.52
CA SER A 102 -14.98 -16.69 36.34
C SER A 102 -14.22 -16.68 35.00
N ILE A 103 -12.90 -16.40 35.02
CA ILE A 103 -12.10 -16.16 33.82
C ILE A 103 -11.21 -17.36 33.54
N GLN A 104 -11.27 -17.87 32.30
CA GLN A 104 -10.42 -18.96 31.83
C GLN A 104 -8.93 -18.64 32.01
N PRO A 105 -8.08 -19.61 32.40
CA PRO A 105 -6.65 -19.41 32.64
C PRO A 105 -5.93 -18.63 31.54
N ALA A 106 -6.10 -19.03 30.27
CA ALA A 106 -5.45 -18.36 29.15
C ALA A 106 -5.89 -16.89 29.03
N GLN A 107 -7.18 -16.61 29.24
CA GLN A 107 -7.73 -15.26 29.15
C GLN A 107 -7.18 -14.33 30.24
N ARG A 108 -6.69 -14.86 31.38
CA ARG A 108 -5.98 -14.07 32.39
C ARG A 108 -4.65 -13.55 31.84
N VAL A 109 -3.89 -14.38 31.13
CA VAL A 109 -2.62 -13.97 30.49
C VAL A 109 -2.87 -12.83 29.50
N PHE A 110 -3.95 -12.90 28.72
CA PHE A 110 -4.31 -11.83 27.81
C PHE A 110 -4.76 -10.56 28.53
N LEU A 111 -5.80 -10.63 29.36
CA LEU A 111 -6.40 -9.46 30.00
C LEU A 111 -5.47 -8.78 31.02
N ARG A 112 -4.63 -9.55 31.72
CA ARG A 112 -3.73 -9.04 32.76
C ARG A 112 -2.31 -8.78 32.25
N GLY A 113 -1.88 -9.42 31.17
CA GLY A 113 -0.54 -9.26 30.59
C GLY A 113 -0.54 -8.54 29.24
N TRP A 114 -0.94 -9.23 28.17
CA TRP A 114 -0.76 -8.76 26.79
C TRP A 114 -1.62 -7.54 26.42
N PHE A 115 -2.89 -7.53 26.81
CA PHE A 115 -3.83 -6.47 26.45
C PHE A 115 -3.45 -5.09 27.02
N PRO A 116 -3.10 -4.95 28.32
CA PRO A 116 -2.62 -3.68 28.87
C PRO A 116 -1.42 -3.10 28.11
N ILE A 117 -0.46 -3.93 27.71
CA ILE A 117 0.71 -3.51 26.94
C ILE A 117 0.28 -2.94 25.58
N MET A 118 -0.51 -3.70 24.82
CA MET A 118 -0.98 -3.26 23.49
C MET A 118 -1.85 -2.00 23.58
N PHE A 119 -2.73 -1.94 24.58
CA PHE A 119 -3.61 -0.81 24.79
C PHE A 119 -2.86 0.48 25.15
N GLU A 120 -1.92 0.43 26.09
CA GLU A 120 -1.16 1.62 26.46
C GLU A 120 -0.18 2.05 25.36
N LEU A 121 0.46 1.13 24.64
CA LEU A 121 1.23 1.48 23.43
C LEU A 121 0.38 2.22 22.40
N SER A 122 -0.86 1.75 22.16
CA SER A 122 -1.84 2.44 21.31
C SER A 122 -2.22 3.83 21.84
N CYS A 123 -2.34 4.00 23.15
CA CYS A 123 -2.57 5.32 23.77
C CYS A 123 -1.41 6.28 23.51
N ILE A 124 -0.15 5.82 23.67
CA ILE A 124 1.05 6.61 23.37
C ILE A 124 1.05 7.03 21.89
N ILE A 125 0.73 6.11 20.98
CA ILE A 125 0.65 6.41 19.54
C ILE A 125 -0.36 7.53 19.28
N GLY A 126 -1.52 7.49 19.93
CA GLY A 126 -2.59 8.46 19.75
C GLY A 126 -2.38 9.83 20.40
N ARG A 127 -1.44 9.97 21.34
CA ARG A 127 -1.30 11.20 22.17
C ARG A 127 0.04 11.92 21.99
N CYS A 128 1.08 11.24 21.51
CA CYS A 128 2.43 11.76 21.50
C CYS A 128 2.88 12.38 20.16
N LYS A 129 3.96 13.17 20.22
CA LYS A 129 4.66 13.72 19.06
C LYS A 129 5.27 12.63 18.17
N LEU A 130 5.62 13.01 16.95
CA LEU A 130 5.98 12.10 15.86
C LEU A 130 7.05 11.06 16.24
N ASP A 131 8.12 11.49 16.89
CA ASP A 131 9.25 10.66 17.32
C ASP A 131 8.83 9.57 18.31
N VAL A 132 8.18 9.96 19.41
CA VAL A 132 7.70 9.06 20.46
C VAL A 132 6.60 8.12 19.92
N ARG A 133 5.66 8.65 19.13
CA ARG A 133 4.57 7.85 18.56
C ARG A 133 5.09 6.80 17.58
N THR A 134 6.05 7.17 16.73
CA THR A 134 6.66 6.24 15.77
C THR A 134 7.42 5.14 16.51
N ARG A 135 8.13 5.48 17.60
CA ARG A 135 8.83 4.48 18.42
C ARG A 135 7.86 3.51 19.11
N SER A 136 6.77 4.01 19.68
CA SER A 136 5.72 3.18 20.30
C SER A 136 5.09 2.23 19.27
N LEU A 137 4.77 2.73 18.07
CA LEU A 137 4.27 1.92 16.95
C LEU A 137 5.24 0.79 16.60
N THR A 138 6.53 1.11 16.43
CA THR A 138 7.55 0.09 16.16
C THR A 138 7.59 -0.97 17.26
N VAL A 139 7.59 -0.58 18.53
CA VAL A 139 7.61 -1.53 19.66
C VAL A 139 6.34 -2.39 19.69
N MET A 140 5.17 -1.82 19.44
CA MET A 140 3.90 -2.57 19.40
C MET A 140 3.94 -3.69 18.35
N PHE A 141 4.34 -3.36 17.12
CA PHE A 141 4.43 -4.37 16.06
C PHE A 141 5.63 -5.31 16.21
N GLU A 142 6.75 -4.88 16.81
CA GLU A 142 7.84 -5.79 17.19
C GLU A 142 7.38 -6.84 18.20
N ILE A 143 6.58 -6.46 19.21
CA ILE A 143 5.99 -7.40 20.17
C ILE A 143 5.10 -8.39 19.45
N MET A 144 4.23 -7.94 18.54
CA MET A 144 3.39 -8.82 17.72
C MET A 144 4.21 -9.80 16.88
N LYS A 145 5.29 -9.34 16.24
CA LYS A 145 6.21 -10.18 15.44
C LYS A 145 7.05 -11.16 16.27
N THR A 146 7.38 -10.80 17.51
CA THR A 146 8.26 -11.61 18.36
C THR A 146 7.46 -12.69 19.09
N TYR A 147 6.30 -12.32 19.65
CA TYR A 147 5.53 -13.17 20.56
C TYR A 147 4.24 -13.73 19.95
N GLY A 148 3.95 -13.46 18.66
CA GLY A 148 2.70 -13.88 18.03
C GLY A 148 2.43 -15.38 18.02
N ASN A 149 3.46 -16.23 18.16
CA ASN A 149 3.30 -17.68 18.33
C ASN A 149 2.65 -18.07 19.67
N GLU A 150 2.74 -17.21 20.69
CA GLU A 150 2.12 -17.42 22.00
C GLU A 150 0.64 -16.99 22.02
N PHE A 151 0.22 -16.17 21.04
CA PHE A 151 -1.12 -15.62 20.99
C PHE A 151 -2.15 -16.66 20.54
N LYS A 152 -3.35 -16.59 21.13
CA LYS A 152 -4.49 -17.40 20.73
C LYS A 152 -5.27 -16.71 19.61
N ASN A 153 -5.96 -17.50 18.80
CA ASN A 153 -6.80 -17.02 17.68
C ASN A 153 -7.78 -15.92 18.10
N GLU A 154 -8.38 -16.04 19.29
CA GLU A 154 -9.31 -15.05 19.83
C GLU A 154 -8.62 -13.72 20.17
N TRP A 155 -7.39 -13.75 20.67
CA TRP A 155 -6.64 -12.54 21.05
C TRP A 155 -6.20 -11.73 19.85
N TRP A 156 -5.89 -12.38 18.72
CA TRP A 156 -5.50 -11.66 17.50
C TRP A 156 -6.56 -10.65 17.05
N LYS A 157 -7.85 -10.98 17.19
CA LYS A 157 -8.94 -10.04 16.87
C LYS A 157 -8.86 -8.78 17.72
N ASP A 158 -8.74 -8.94 19.03
CA ASP A 158 -8.67 -7.81 19.97
C ASP A 158 -7.38 -6.99 19.78
N ILE A 159 -6.25 -7.65 19.54
CA ILE A 159 -4.96 -6.98 19.28
C ILE A 159 -5.02 -6.16 17.99
N PHE A 160 -5.54 -6.72 16.91
CA PHE A 160 -5.69 -5.95 15.66
C PHE A 160 -6.77 -4.89 15.76
N GLN A 161 -7.82 -5.07 16.57
CA GLN A 161 -8.78 -4.01 16.84
C GLN A 161 -8.10 -2.81 17.53
N VAL A 162 -7.14 -3.06 18.44
CA VAL A 162 -6.31 -2.00 19.03
C VAL A 162 -5.40 -1.36 17.98
N ALA A 163 -4.72 -2.15 17.15
CA ALA A 163 -3.86 -1.63 16.08
C ALA A 163 -4.63 -0.80 15.04
N PHE A 164 -5.83 -1.23 14.66
CA PHE A 164 -6.65 -0.53 13.66
C PHE A 164 -7.18 0.82 14.13
N ARG A 165 -7.16 1.11 15.44
CA ARG A 165 -7.46 2.46 15.95
C ARG A 165 -6.49 3.52 15.41
N ILE A 166 -5.31 3.13 14.94
CA ILE A 166 -4.35 4.05 14.31
C ILE A 166 -4.92 4.67 13.02
N PHE A 167 -5.83 3.96 12.34
CA PHE A 167 -6.50 4.42 11.11
C PHE A 167 -7.82 5.16 11.39
N ASP A 168 -8.24 5.29 12.66
CA ASP A 168 -9.44 6.03 13.05
C ASP A 168 -9.17 7.55 13.08
N VAL A 169 -9.07 8.13 11.87
CA VAL A 169 -8.70 9.54 11.65
C VAL A 169 -9.80 10.53 12.05
N MET A 170 -11.03 10.05 12.34
CA MET A 170 -12.13 10.91 12.83
C MET A 170 -11.76 11.67 14.12
N LYS A 171 -10.75 11.19 14.87
CA LYS A 171 -10.26 11.80 16.11
C LYS A 171 -9.30 12.98 15.91
N LEU A 172 -8.79 13.20 14.70
CA LEU A 172 -7.76 14.22 14.39
C LEU A 172 -8.36 15.49 13.77
N ALA A 173 -9.67 15.70 13.89
CA ALA A 173 -10.44 16.66 13.11
C ALA A 173 -10.20 18.15 13.45
N GLU A 174 -9.25 18.49 14.31
CA GLU A 174 -9.04 19.87 14.75
C GLU A 174 -8.08 20.66 13.84
N GLU A 175 -7.11 20.02 13.17
CA GLU A 175 -6.18 20.70 12.24
C GLU A 175 -5.82 19.89 10.97
N ASN A 176 -5.99 20.50 9.79
CA ASN A 176 -5.74 19.84 8.49
C ASN A 176 -4.26 19.44 8.28
N ASN A 177 -3.31 20.13 8.92
CA ASN A 177 -1.89 19.83 8.81
C ASN A 177 -1.49 18.61 9.65
N GLU A 178 -1.99 18.51 10.89
CA GLU A 178 -1.75 17.34 11.74
C GLU A 178 -2.33 16.08 11.12
N LYS A 179 -3.53 16.15 10.53
CA LYS A 179 -4.12 15.05 9.78
C LYS A 179 -3.22 14.59 8.63
N LYS A 180 -2.67 15.51 7.85
CA LYS A 180 -1.75 15.18 6.74
C LYS A 180 -0.45 14.54 7.25
N GLU A 181 0.16 15.10 8.30
CA GLU A 181 1.35 14.51 8.91
C GLU A 181 1.07 13.09 9.41
N TRP A 182 -0.05 12.90 10.13
CA TRP A 182 -0.47 11.61 10.66
C TRP A 182 -0.63 10.55 9.56
N MET A 183 -1.33 10.89 8.47
CA MET A 183 -1.49 10.00 7.32
C MET A 183 -0.14 9.60 6.72
N ARG A 184 0.70 10.59 6.44
CA ARG A 184 1.98 10.41 5.75
C ARG A 184 3.00 9.61 6.56
N THR A 185 2.97 9.74 7.88
CA THR A 185 3.96 9.13 8.77
C THR A 185 3.41 7.92 9.51
N THR A 186 2.35 8.11 10.29
CA THR A 186 1.88 7.16 11.30
C THR A 186 1.01 6.08 10.67
N CYS A 187 -0.02 6.47 9.91
CA CYS A 187 -0.82 5.50 9.14
C CYS A 187 0.05 4.74 8.14
N ASN A 188 0.95 5.44 7.45
CA ASN A 188 1.83 4.81 6.48
C ASN A 188 2.72 3.73 7.11
N HIS A 189 3.36 4.01 8.25
CA HIS A 189 4.17 3.02 8.97
C HIS A 189 3.29 1.86 9.49
N ALA A 190 2.15 2.17 10.10
CA ALA A 190 1.22 1.16 10.60
C ALA A 190 0.76 0.21 9.50
N LEU A 191 0.50 0.71 8.29
CA LEU A 191 0.01 -0.08 7.16
C LEU A 191 1.00 -1.18 6.76
N TYR A 192 2.28 -0.84 6.60
CA TYR A 192 3.33 -1.84 6.33
C TYR A 192 3.46 -2.81 7.50
N ALA A 193 3.49 -2.32 8.74
CA ALA A 193 3.66 -3.18 9.90
C ALA A 193 2.50 -4.18 10.10
N VAL A 194 1.27 -3.76 9.77
CA VAL A 194 0.07 -4.61 9.73
C VAL A 194 0.23 -5.73 8.70
N VAL A 195 0.66 -5.40 7.48
CA VAL A 195 0.86 -6.40 6.40
C VAL A 195 2.03 -7.34 6.71
N ASP A 196 3.10 -6.85 7.32
CA ASP A 196 4.23 -7.66 7.76
C ASP A 196 3.81 -8.71 8.78
N VAL A 197 3.09 -8.30 9.85
CA VAL A 197 2.58 -9.25 10.86
C VAL A 197 1.60 -10.22 10.23
N PHE A 198 0.69 -9.74 9.38
CA PHE A 198 -0.26 -10.59 8.66
C PHE A 198 0.45 -11.68 7.85
N THR A 199 1.49 -11.30 7.09
CA THR A 199 2.27 -12.22 6.26
C THR A 199 3.06 -13.22 7.11
N GLN A 200 3.67 -12.77 8.21
CA GLN A 200 4.42 -13.64 9.11
C GLN A 200 3.52 -14.73 9.76
N TYR A 201 2.30 -14.37 10.14
CA TYR A 201 1.34 -15.29 10.79
C TYR A 201 0.17 -15.67 9.88
N TYR A 202 0.41 -15.72 8.57
CA TYR A 202 -0.62 -15.91 7.54
C TYR A 202 -1.56 -17.09 7.81
N GLU A 203 -1.04 -18.25 8.21
CA GLU A 203 -1.82 -19.48 8.43
C GLU A 203 -2.97 -19.26 9.44
N MET A 204 -2.73 -18.43 10.45
CA MET A 204 -3.72 -18.12 11.48
C MET A 204 -4.54 -16.89 11.11
N LEU A 205 -3.89 -15.83 10.61
CA LEU A 205 -4.53 -14.53 10.42
C LEU A 205 -5.39 -14.46 9.16
N SER A 206 -5.09 -15.24 8.12
CA SER A 206 -5.87 -15.26 6.88
C SER A 206 -7.33 -15.68 7.10
N ILE A 207 -7.59 -16.57 8.06
CA ILE A 207 -8.94 -17.04 8.39
C ILE A 207 -9.72 -16.00 9.21
N ILE A 208 -9.01 -15.16 9.96
CA ILE A 208 -9.58 -14.34 11.03
C ILE A 208 -9.71 -12.87 10.63
N LEU A 209 -8.76 -12.35 9.85
CA LEU A 209 -8.55 -10.91 9.64
C LEU A 209 -8.43 -10.49 8.17
N LEU A 210 -8.43 -11.41 7.20
CA LEU A 210 -8.19 -11.05 5.79
C LEU A 210 -9.13 -9.93 5.31
N ASP A 211 -10.42 -10.05 5.58
CA ASP A 211 -11.42 -9.03 5.22
C ASP A 211 -11.13 -7.68 5.89
N ASN A 212 -10.72 -7.69 7.17
CA ASN A 212 -10.38 -6.46 7.88
C ASN A 212 -9.12 -5.79 7.30
N ILE A 213 -8.13 -6.58 6.88
CA ILE A 213 -6.92 -6.07 6.21
C ILE A 213 -7.29 -5.46 4.85
N PHE A 214 -8.17 -6.12 4.09
CA PHE A 214 -8.68 -5.61 2.82
C PHE A 214 -9.46 -4.30 2.99
N ASP A 215 -10.28 -4.19 4.03
CA ASP A 215 -10.98 -2.94 4.37
C ASP A 215 -10.00 -1.81 4.68
N GLN A 216 -8.92 -2.08 5.41
CA GLN A 216 -7.90 -1.06 5.70
C GLN A 216 -7.10 -0.65 4.46
N LEU A 217 -6.70 -1.60 3.61
CA LEU A 217 -6.02 -1.32 2.35
C LEU A 217 -6.90 -0.48 1.43
N LYS A 218 -8.18 -0.85 1.31
CA LYS A 218 -9.19 -0.10 0.55
C LYS A 218 -9.38 1.31 1.10
N TRP A 219 -9.45 1.47 2.42
CA TRP A 219 -9.59 2.77 3.05
C TRP A 219 -8.34 3.64 2.81
N CYS A 220 -7.13 3.08 2.93
CA CYS A 220 -5.88 3.81 2.67
C CYS A 220 -5.77 4.24 1.20
N ALA A 221 -6.13 3.37 0.26
CA ALA A 221 -6.14 3.68 -1.18
C ALA A 221 -7.16 4.78 -1.57
N LYS A 222 -8.15 5.06 -0.73
CA LYS A 222 -9.13 6.14 -0.91
C LYS A 222 -8.67 7.50 -0.41
N GLN A 223 -7.59 7.56 0.36
CA GLN A 223 -7.16 8.82 0.97
C GLN A 223 -6.61 9.80 -0.06
N GLU A 224 -6.70 11.09 0.26
CA GLU A 224 -6.15 12.17 -0.57
C GLU A 224 -4.64 12.39 -0.36
N ASP A 225 -4.03 11.66 0.58
CA ASP A 225 -2.58 11.65 0.75
C ASP A 225 -1.95 10.69 -0.26
N GLU A 226 -1.19 11.24 -1.22
CA GLU A 226 -0.58 10.47 -2.30
C GLU A 226 0.34 9.35 -1.78
N GLN A 227 1.12 9.63 -0.73
CA GLN A 227 2.08 8.69 -0.19
C GLN A 227 1.36 7.49 0.45
N LEU A 228 0.36 7.75 1.30
CA LEU A 228 -0.43 6.69 1.92
C LEU A 228 -1.19 5.86 0.88
N ALA A 229 -1.78 6.51 -0.12
CA ALA A 229 -2.52 5.81 -1.18
C ALA A 229 -1.60 4.91 -2.02
N ARG A 230 -0.39 5.37 -2.37
CA ARG A 230 0.63 4.56 -3.05
C ARG A 230 1.07 3.38 -2.17
N SER A 231 1.33 3.63 -0.89
CA SER A 231 1.74 2.58 0.04
C SER A 231 0.65 1.52 0.27
N ALA A 232 -0.62 1.86 0.15
CA ALA A 232 -1.71 0.89 0.16
C ALA A 232 -1.64 -0.09 -1.01
N ILE A 233 -1.37 0.41 -2.22
CA ILE A 233 -1.25 -0.46 -3.40
C ILE A 233 -0.02 -1.35 -3.31
N ASN A 234 1.12 -0.79 -2.88
CA ASN A 234 2.34 -1.56 -2.66
C ASN A 234 2.17 -2.62 -1.55
N CYS A 235 1.47 -2.28 -0.46
CA CYS A 235 1.15 -3.26 0.58
C CYS A 235 0.23 -4.38 0.08
N LEU A 236 -0.75 -4.06 -0.76
CA LEU A 236 -1.61 -5.05 -1.42
C LEU A 236 -0.79 -5.96 -2.33
N GLU A 237 0.10 -5.39 -3.15
CA GLU A 237 1.01 -6.14 -4.03
C GLU A 237 1.86 -7.12 -3.23
N ASN A 238 2.58 -6.64 -2.21
CA ASN A 238 3.46 -7.48 -1.39
C ASN A 238 2.68 -8.57 -0.64
N LEU A 239 1.51 -8.24 -0.10
CA LEU A 239 0.66 -9.21 0.59
C LEU A 239 0.29 -10.36 -0.35
N VAL A 240 -0.12 -10.04 -1.58
CA VAL A 240 -0.52 -11.04 -2.58
C VAL A 240 0.70 -11.81 -3.09
N GLN A 241 1.82 -11.15 -3.37
CA GLN A 241 3.04 -11.83 -3.82
C GLN A 241 3.58 -12.84 -2.79
N LEU A 242 3.64 -12.45 -1.52
CA LEU A 242 4.22 -13.28 -0.47
C LEU A 242 3.30 -14.42 -0.01
N ASN A 243 1.98 -14.32 -0.25
CA ASN A 243 1.01 -15.29 0.29
C ASN A 243 0.11 -15.94 -0.77
N GLY A 244 0.10 -15.46 -2.01
CA GLY A 244 -0.87 -15.83 -3.03
C GLY A 244 -0.83 -17.30 -3.45
N LEU A 245 0.32 -17.97 -3.34
CA LEU A 245 0.43 -19.42 -3.54
C LEU A 245 -0.40 -20.22 -2.52
N ARG A 246 -0.66 -19.64 -1.34
CA ARG A 246 -1.45 -20.24 -0.25
C ARG A 246 -2.89 -19.74 -0.20
N PHE A 247 -3.31 -18.92 -1.16
CA PHE A 247 -4.69 -18.42 -1.20
C PHE A 247 -5.64 -19.51 -1.65
N THR A 248 -6.78 -19.63 -0.97
CA THR A 248 -7.91 -20.43 -1.46
C THR A 248 -8.61 -19.71 -2.62
N ASP A 249 -9.48 -20.43 -3.33
CA ASP A 249 -10.31 -19.84 -4.39
C ASP A 249 -11.13 -18.62 -3.90
N SER A 250 -11.69 -18.71 -2.69
CA SER A 250 -12.45 -17.61 -2.08
C SER A 250 -11.57 -16.41 -1.72
N MET A 251 -10.33 -16.64 -1.27
CA MET A 251 -9.37 -15.57 -1.00
C MET A 251 -8.97 -14.86 -2.31
N TRP A 252 -8.74 -15.62 -3.38
CA TRP A 252 -8.49 -15.04 -4.71
C TRP A 252 -9.70 -14.25 -5.25
N ALA A 253 -10.93 -14.74 -5.03
CA ALA A 253 -12.13 -13.98 -5.37
C ALA A 253 -12.17 -12.63 -4.63
N ALA A 254 -12.04 -12.65 -3.31
CA ALA A 254 -12.02 -11.43 -2.49
C ALA A 254 -10.88 -10.47 -2.89
N THR A 255 -9.71 -10.99 -3.23
CA THR A 255 -8.55 -10.18 -3.68
C THR A 255 -8.83 -9.47 -5.00
N VAL A 256 -9.40 -10.18 -5.98
CA VAL A 256 -9.71 -9.60 -7.30
C VAL A 256 -10.88 -8.62 -7.20
N ASP A 257 -11.87 -8.91 -6.36
CA ASP A 257 -12.96 -7.98 -6.05
C ASP A 257 -12.43 -6.70 -5.41
N LEU A 258 -11.51 -6.80 -4.45
CA LEU A 258 -10.83 -5.64 -3.87
C LEU A 258 -10.09 -4.82 -4.94
N ILE A 259 -9.25 -5.45 -5.76
CA ILE A 259 -8.49 -4.77 -6.83
C ILE A 259 -9.46 -4.04 -7.78
N LYS A 260 -10.52 -4.72 -8.21
CA LYS A 260 -11.57 -4.14 -9.07
C LYS A 260 -12.24 -2.94 -8.41
N GLU A 261 -12.64 -3.04 -7.15
CA GLU A 261 -13.25 -1.92 -6.44
C GLU A 261 -12.32 -0.71 -6.38
N ILE A 262 -11.02 -0.92 -6.11
CA ILE A 262 -10.02 0.16 -6.10
C ILE A 262 -9.88 0.79 -7.49
N PHE A 263 -9.83 -0.01 -8.57
CA PHE A 263 -9.90 0.52 -9.92
C PHE A 263 -11.16 1.38 -10.12
N ASP A 264 -12.34 0.87 -9.79
CA ASP A 264 -13.62 1.52 -10.06
C ASP A 264 -13.74 2.90 -9.36
N PHE A 265 -13.39 3.02 -8.07
CA PHE A 265 -13.52 4.30 -7.37
C PHE A 265 -12.39 5.29 -7.65
N THR A 266 -11.23 4.84 -8.12
CA THR A 266 -10.09 5.73 -8.45
C THR A 266 -10.06 6.19 -9.90
N LEU A 267 -10.98 5.75 -10.76
CA LEU A 267 -11.05 6.25 -12.15
C LEU A 267 -11.31 7.77 -12.17
N PRO A 268 -10.38 8.59 -12.70
CA PRO A 268 -10.49 10.05 -12.62
C PRO A 268 -11.37 10.62 -13.74
N HIS A 269 -12.65 10.21 -13.81
CA HIS A 269 -13.57 10.59 -14.89
C HIS A 269 -13.70 12.10 -15.08
N SER A 270 -13.64 12.88 -13.99
CA SER A 270 -13.72 14.33 -14.03
C SER A 270 -12.62 14.98 -14.87
N LEU A 271 -11.49 14.31 -15.13
CA LEU A 271 -10.47 14.84 -16.06
C LEU A 271 -10.99 15.05 -17.47
N LEU A 272 -11.99 14.26 -17.89
CA LEU A 272 -12.57 14.34 -19.24
C LEU A 272 -13.62 15.44 -19.37
N THR A 273 -14.22 15.87 -18.26
CA THR A 273 -15.38 16.76 -18.23
C THR A 273 -15.18 18.01 -17.39
N TRP A 274 -14.01 18.20 -16.78
CA TRP A 274 -13.73 19.35 -15.94
C TRP A 274 -13.80 20.64 -16.76
N GLU A 275 -14.57 21.61 -16.27
CA GLU A 275 -14.66 22.93 -16.84
C GLU A 275 -14.53 23.98 -15.72
N PRO A 276 -13.91 25.15 -15.97
CA PRO A 276 -13.91 26.24 -15.02
C PRO A 276 -15.34 26.77 -14.83
N GLU A 277 -15.73 27.00 -13.57
CA GLU A 277 -17.08 27.45 -13.19
C GLU A 277 -17.54 28.74 -13.90
N THR A 278 -16.61 29.54 -14.41
CA THR A 278 -16.89 30.74 -15.23
C THR A 278 -17.60 30.44 -16.56
N LEU A 279 -17.58 29.19 -17.05
CA LEU A 279 -18.36 28.78 -18.23
C LEU A 279 -19.81 28.44 -17.86
N LEU A 280 -20.10 28.00 -16.63
CA LEU A 280 -21.45 27.70 -16.16
C LEU A 280 -22.30 28.95 -15.97
N SER A 281 -21.69 30.09 -15.61
CA SER A 281 -22.39 31.38 -15.47
C SER A 281 -22.66 32.09 -16.80
N SER A 282 -22.11 31.60 -17.92
CA SER A 282 -22.31 32.20 -19.25
C SER A 282 -23.52 31.63 -20.03
N VAL A 283 -24.26 30.67 -19.46
CA VAL A 283 -25.37 29.97 -20.16
C VAL A 283 -26.77 30.31 -19.61
N SER A 284 -26.90 31.20 -18.62
CA SER A 284 -28.21 31.70 -18.15
C SER A 284 -28.45 33.17 -18.48
N VAL A 285 -28.48 33.50 -19.77
CA VAL A 285 -29.25 34.67 -20.26
C VAL A 285 -30.44 34.14 -21.06
N SER A 286 -31.49 33.75 -20.33
CA SER A 286 -32.84 33.72 -20.88
C SER A 286 -33.59 34.90 -20.27
N ASN A 287 -33.99 35.82 -21.14
CA ASN A 287 -34.72 37.05 -20.83
C ASN A 287 -35.86 36.83 -19.83
N SER A 288 -35.91 37.67 -18.80
CA SER A 288 -37.16 38.08 -18.15
C SER A 288 -36.93 39.49 -17.59
N ASP A 289 -37.60 40.45 -18.22
CA ASP A 289 -37.74 41.81 -17.74
C ASP A 289 -38.45 41.83 -16.37
N GLU A 290 -37.97 42.70 -15.47
CA GLU A 290 -38.74 43.66 -14.64
C GLU A 290 -38.11 43.95 -13.25
N ILE A 291 -37.52 45.15 -13.14
CA ILE A 291 -37.61 46.15 -12.06
C ILE A 291 -37.62 45.66 -10.59
N GLN A 292 -36.54 45.95 -9.83
CA GLN A 292 -36.55 46.95 -8.74
C GLN A 292 -35.16 47.18 -8.15
N ALA A 293 -34.82 48.45 -7.99
CA ALA A 293 -33.57 48.97 -7.48
C ALA A 293 -33.43 48.70 -5.97
N ASN A 294 -32.26 48.22 -5.56
CA ASN A 294 -31.68 48.53 -4.25
C ASN A 294 -30.16 48.58 -4.37
N ASN A 295 -29.62 49.76 -4.10
CA ASN A 295 -28.20 50.05 -4.06
C ASN A 295 -27.64 49.60 -2.70
N GLU A 296 -26.96 48.47 -2.66
CA GLU A 296 -25.89 48.20 -1.70
C GLU A 296 -24.65 47.68 -2.44
N PRO A 297 -23.44 48.13 -2.11
CA PRO A 297 -22.23 47.63 -2.74
C PRO A 297 -21.94 46.22 -2.20
N VAL A 298 -22.44 45.20 -2.90
CA VAL A 298 -22.03 43.81 -2.70
C VAL A 298 -20.54 43.71 -3.05
N GLN A 299 -19.70 43.56 -2.03
CA GLN A 299 -18.29 43.21 -2.20
C GLN A 299 -18.20 41.87 -2.95
N PRO A 300 -17.23 41.67 -3.86
CA PRO A 300 -17.18 40.46 -4.68
C PRO A 300 -16.89 39.24 -3.80
N ALA A 301 -17.82 38.29 -3.77
CA ALA A 301 -17.55 36.93 -3.33
C ALA A 301 -16.57 36.28 -4.32
N VAL A 302 -15.25 36.44 -4.12
CA VAL A 302 -14.23 35.92 -5.05
C VAL A 302 -13.15 35.06 -4.37
N GLU A 303 -13.08 34.98 -3.04
CA GLU A 303 -12.00 34.21 -2.38
C GLU A 303 -12.34 32.77 -1.97
N LEU A 304 -13.59 32.32 -2.14
CA LEU A 304 -14.00 30.95 -1.74
C LEU A 304 -13.70 29.85 -2.78
N ASN A 305 -13.31 30.17 -4.02
CA ASN A 305 -13.27 29.20 -5.13
C ASN A 305 -11.90 28.54 -5.40
N ASN A 306 -10.77 29.10 -4.93
CA ASN A 306 -9.46 28.51 -5.20
C ASN A 306 -9.20 27.26 -4.33
N SER A 307 -9.63 27.27 -3.07
CA SER A 307 -9.40 26.16 -2.14
C SER A 307 -10.10 24.85 -2.57
N THR A 308 -11.36 24.92 -2.98
CA THR A 308 -12.13 23.75 -3.45
C THR A 308 -11.55 23.15 -4.73
N LYS A 309 -11.12 24.02 -5.65
CA LYS A 309 -10.46 23.61 -6.89
C LYS A 309 -9.14 22.90 -6.61
N ASP A 310 -8.33 23.44 -5.70
CA ASP A 310 -7.05 22.83 -5.33
C ASP A 310 -7.25 21.46 -4.68
N MET A 311 -8.25 21.30 -3.80
CA MET A 311 -8.61 20.00 -3.23
C MET A 311 -9.04 19.00 -4.31
N LEU A 312 -9.89 19.41 -5.26
CA LEU A 312 -10.30 18.56 -6.39
C LEU A 312 -9.09 18.14 -7.23
N PHE A 313 -8.19 19.06 -7.54
CA PHE A 313 -7.00 18.78 -8.35
C PHE A 313 -6.04 17.84 -7.63
N SER A 314 -5.79 18.05 -6.34
CA SER A 314 -5.02 17.11 -5.51
C SER A 314 -5.67 15.72 -5.50
N SER A 315 -6.98 15.63 -5.27
CA SER A 315 -7.72 14.35 -5.28
C SER A 315 -7.61 13.62 -6.63
N LEU A 316 -7.75 14.35 -7.75
CA LEU A 316 -7.61 13.78 -9.10
C LEU A 316 -6.18 13.34 -9.42
N LEU A 317 -5.16 14.06 -8.94
CA LEU A 317 -3.76 13.65 -9.11
C LEU A 317 -3.48 12.35 -8.36
N VAL A 318 -3.95 12.24 -7.11
CA VAL A 318 -3.80 11.02 -6.30
C VAL A 318 -4.49 9.83 -6.99
N ARG A 319 -5.70 10.02 -7.51
CA ARG A 319 -6.42 9.01 -8.29
C ARG A 319 -5.64 8.53 -9.52
N CYS A 320 -5.02 9.44 -10.28
CA CYS A 320 -4.15 9.08 -11.40
C CYS A 320 -2.93 8.27 -10.95
N VAL A 321 -2.34 8.63 -9.81
CA VAL A 321 -1.22 7.89 -9.22
C VAL A 321 -1.68 6.47 -8.85
N VAL A 322 -2.74 6.34 -8.06
CA VAL A 322 -3.26 5.03 -7.62
C VAL A 322 -3.61 4.13 -8.82
N GLN A 323 -4.20 4.68 -9.87
CA GLN A 323 -4.48 3.94 -11.10
C GLN A 323 -3.24 3.37 -11.77
N LEU A 324 -2.15 4.15 -11.84
CA LEU A 324 -0.89 3.68 -12.43
C LEU A 324 -0.23 2.62 -11.53
N GLU A 325 -0.16 2.87 -10.22
CA GLU A 325 0.39 1.91 -9.26
C GLU A 325 -0.39 0.58 -9.28
N LEU A 326 -1.73 0.63 -9.41
CA LEU A 326 -2.55 -0.57 -9.52
C LEU A 326 -2.26 -1.36 -10.80
N VAL A 327 -2.06 -0.66 -11.92
CA VAL A 327 -1.70 -1.31 -13.19
C VAL A 327 -0.37 -2.04 -13.05
N ASP A 328 0.63 -1.37 -12.46
CA ASP A 328 1.96 -1.94 -12.26
C ASP A 328 1.91 -3.10 -11.25
N ALA A 329 1.17 -2.97 -10.15
CA ALA A 329 0.95 -4.03 -9.16
C ALA A 329 0.25 -5.25 -9.77
N VAL A 330 -0.80 -5.08 -10.59
CA VAL A 330 -1.44 -6.21 -11.28
C VAL A 330 -0.46 -6.90 -12.22
N ASN A 331 0.37 -6.14 -12.93
CA ASN A 331 1.39 -6.72 -13.80
C ASN A 331 2.39 -7.58 -12.99
N SER A 332 2.90 -7.05 -11.88
CA SER A 332 3.85 -7.77 -11.01
C SER A 332 3.22 -8.99 -10.32
N ILE A 333 1.99 -8.87 -9.81
CA ILE A 333 1.25 -10.00 -9.21
C ILE A 333 1.09 -11.13 -10.23
N VAL A 334 0.68 -10.79 -11.46
CA VAL A 334 0.39 -11.81 -12.47
C VAL A 334 1.66 -12.43 -13.05
N PHE A 335 2.68 -11.62 -13.37
CA PHE A 335 3.85 -12.06 -14.16
C PHE A 335 5.18 -12.10 -13.39
N GLY A 336 5.21 -11.72 -12.11
CA GLY A 336 6.45 -11.60 -11.34
C GLY A 336 7.17 -10.27 -11.59
N THR A 337 8.19 -10.01 -10.76
CA THR A 337 8.90 -8.73 -10.73
C THR A 337 9.97 -8.61 -11.83
N GLY A 338 10.52 -9.74 -12.31
CA GLY A 338 11.55 -9.76 -13.35
C GLY A 338 11.11 -9.31 -14.74
N VAL A 339 9.80 -9.22 -15.01
CA VAL A 339 9.27 -8.67 -16.28
C VAL A 339 9.34 -7.14 -16.29
N ALA A 340 9.07 -6.48 -15.16
CA ALA A 340 9.07 -5.02 -15.07
C ALA A 340 10.49 -4.42 -15.23
N TYR A 341 11.52 -5.05 -14.65
CA TYR A 341 12.91 -4.56 -14.71
C TYR A 341 13.56 -4.71 -16.08
N LYS A 342 13.22 -5.73 -16.87
CA LYS A 342 13.73 -5.87 -18.24
C LYS A 342 13.21 -4.78 -19.16
N ASP A 343 12.00 -4.29 -18.94
CA ASP A 343 11.35 -3.32 -19.80
C ASP A 343 11.82 -1.87 -19.57
N GLU A 344 12.06 -1.44 -18.31
CA GLU A 344 12.45 -0.05 -18.03
C GLU A 344 13.88 0.28 -18.51
N MET A 345 14.81 -0.69 -18.43
CA MET A 345 16.22 -0.49 -18.77
C MET A 345 16.45 -0.24 -20.27
N HIS A 346 15.52 -0.66 -21.13
CA HIS A 346 15.61 -0.47 -22.59
C HIS A 346 14.96 0.84 -23.09
N VAL A 347 14.12 1.51 -22.30
CA VAL A 347 13.28 2.63 -22.79
C VAL A 347 13.74 4.01 -22.31
N PHE A 348 14.41 4.11 -21.15
CA PHE A 348 14.87 5.39 -20.59
C PHE A 348 16.32 5.34 -20.07
N PRO A 349 17.34 5.54 -20.92
CA PRO A 349 18.67 5.85 -20.43
C PRO A 349 18.66 7.30 -19.90
N SER A 350 18.66 7.43 -18.57
CA SER A 350 18.85 8.69 -17.81
C SER A 350 17.73 9.74 -17.88
N THR A 351 16.73 9.63 -16.99
CA THR A 351 15.97 10.80 -16.49
C THR A 351 15.55 10.68 -15.01
N SER A 352 16.24 9.85 -14.23
CA SER A 352 16.04 9.72 -12.77
C SER A 352 17.02 10.61 -12.02
N ALA A 353 16.92 11.93 -12.17
CA ALA A 353 17.73 12.85 -11.37
C ALA A 353 17.06 14.22 -11.21
N THR A 354 15.88 14.26 -10.61
CA THR A 354 15.53 15.32 -9.64
C THR A 354 14.22 14.96 -8.93
N TYR A 355 14.22 15.12 -7.60
CA TYR A 355 13.13 14.88 -6.65
C TYR A 355 12.89 13.41 -6.26
N THR A 356 13.73 12.87 -5.37
CA THR A 356 13.47 12.82 -3.91
C THR A 356 14.43 11.82 -3.26
N GLN A 357 15.45 12.31 -2.54
CA GLN A 357 16.03 11.67 -1.35
C GLN A 357 17.06 12.62 -0.75
N GLU A 358 16.66 13.42 0.23
CA GLU A 358 17.60 14.02 1.19
C GLU A 358 17.03 13.87 2.60
N SER A 359 17.90 13.37 3.48
CA SER A 359 17.79 13.21 4.94
C SER A 359 16.74 12.21 5.47
N SER A 360 17.10 11.18 6.23
CA SER A 360 18.03 11.23 7.36
C SER A 360 18.65 9.85 7.60
N ARG A 361 19.97 9.74 7.41
CA ARG A 361 20.79 8.62 7.89
C ARG A 361 21.66 9.18 9.01
N ALA A 362 21.24 8.98 10.24
CA ALA A 362 22.05 9.28 11.41
C ALA A 362 22.84 8.01 11.80
N SER A 363 24.15 8.18 11.82
CA SER A 363 25.18 7.21 12.16
C SER A 363 25.19 6.89 13.66
N ALA A 364 25.53 5.65 14.02
CA ALA A 364 26.18 5.34 15.29
C ALA A 364 27.36 4.38 15.03
N PRO A 365 28.52 4.54 15.72
CA PRO A 365 29.77 3.89 15.35
C PRO A 365 30.11 2.65 16.21
N GLY A 366 30.95 1.78 15.66
CA GLY A 366 31.90 0.98 16.43
C GLY A 366 31.59 -0.51 16.57
N SER A 367 32.34 -1.35 15.85
CA SER A 367 32.94 -2.57 16.40
C SER A 367 33.93 -3.18 15.40
N GLU A 368 35.01 -3.71 15.95
CA GLU A 368 36.31 -3.92 15.35
C GLU A 368 36.42 -5.13 14.41
N LYS A 369 37.43 -5.06 13.53
CA LYS A 369 37.93 -6.17 12.72
C LYS A 369 38.66 -7.17 13.61
N ILE A 370 38.29 -8.45 13.53
CA ILE A 370 39.19 -9.57 13.86
C ILE A 370 39.14 -10.59 12.72
N ALA A 371 40.34 -10.98 12.28
CA ALA A 371 40.60 -11.85 11.14
C ALA A 371 40.67 -13.33 11.55
N GLY A 372 40.20 -14.19 10.64
CA GLY A 372 40.74 -15.53 10.38
C GLY A 372 40.21 -16.68 11.24
N HIS A 373 39.60 -17.68 10.59
CA HIS A 373 40.14 -19.06 10.47
C HIS A 373 39.27 -19.86 9.49
N LYS A 374 39.92 -20.54 8.53
CA LYS A 374 39.34 -21.59 7.67
C LYS A 374 39.29 -22.90 8.46
N MET A 375 38.22 -23.68 8.32
CA MET A 375 38.30 -25.14 8.16
C MET A 375 36.94 -25.76 7.75
N ASP A 376 36.99 -26.42 6.59
CA ASP A 376 36.36 -27.67 6.13
C ASP A 376 34.84 -27.92 6.09
N ASN A 377 34.45 -28.28 4.87
CA ASN A 377 33.18 -28.82 4.39
C ASN A 377 32.72 -30.08 5.12
N VAL A 378 31.43 -30.14 5.44
CA VAL A 378 30.65 -31.39 5.44
C VAL A 378 29.39 -31.16 4.59
N VAL A 379 29.25 -32.02 3.59
CA VAL A 379 28.21 -32.08 2.56
C VAL A 379 26.83 -32.30 3.18
N GLY A 380 25.84 -31.50 2.78
CA GLY A 380 24.43 -31.69 3.12
C GLY A 380 23.53 -30.94 2.15
N ASP A 381 22.93 -31.71 1.23
CA ASP A 381 21.81 -31.42 0.32
C ASP A 381 21.58 -29.97 -0.14
N GLU A 382 21.97 -29.73 -1.40
CA GLU A 382 21.42 -28.67 -2.25
C GLU A 382 19.91 -28.90 -2.45
N LYS A 383 19.08 -28.24 -1.64
CA LYS A 383 17.77 -27.81 -2.14
C LYS A 383 18.02 -26.60 -3.03
N THR A 384 18.04 -26.85 -4.34
CA THR A 384 17.91 -25.83 -5.36
C THR A 384 16.69 -24.97 -5.03
N VAL A 385 16.94 -23.74 -4.57
CA VAL A 385 15.92 -22.69 -4.51
C VAL A 385 15.54 -22.42 -5.96
N GLU A 386 14.42 -23.00 -6.40
CA GLU A 386 13.78 -22.64 -7.66
C GLU A 386 13.46 -21.13 -7.60
N ASN A 387 13.74 -20.42 -8.69
CA ASN A 387 13.61 -18.97 -8.76
C ASN A 387 12.17 -18.53 -8.44
N ASP A 388 11.97 -17.85 -7.32
CA ASP A 388 10.70 -17.27 -6.80
C ASP A 388 10.13 -16.10 -7.66
N ASP A 389 10.36 -16.07 -8.98
CA ASP A 389 9.97 -14.93 -9.85
C ASP A 389 8.91 -15.29 -10.92
N ASP A 390 8.25 -16.46 -10.80
CA ASP A 390 7.31 -16.97 -11.82
C ASP A 390 5.90 -16.34 -11.82
N GLY A 391 5.64 -15.36 -10.94
CA GLY A 391 4.33 -14.69 -10.82
C GLY A 391 3.19 -15.62 -10.38
N LEU A 392 1.96 -15.09 -10.27
CA LEU A 392 0.79 -15.81 -9.73
C LEU A 392 -0.30 -16.09 -10.77
N PHE A 393 0.03 -16.00 -12.06
CA PHE A 393 -0.92 -16.19 -13.17
C PHE A 393 -1.75 -17.48 -13.03
N SER A 394 -1.12 -18.60 -12.71
CA SER A 394 -1.78 -19.92 -12.61
C SER A 394 -2.74 -20.03 -11.42
N CYS A 395 -2.55 -19.22 -10.38
CA CYS A 395 -3.34 -19.27 -9.14
C CYS A 395 -4.65 -18.49 -9.24
N ILE A 396 -4.71 -17.45 -10.08
CA ILE A 396 -5.84 -16.50 -10.11
C ILE A 396 -7.08 -17.12 -10.78
N GLY A 397 -6.89 -17.93 -11.82
CA GLY A 397 -7.97 -18.52 -12.62
C GLY A 397 -8.52 -17.60 -13.73
N VAL A 398 -9.05 -18.22 -14.79
CA VAL A 398 -9.35 -17.55 -16.07
C VAL A 398 -10.39 -16.42 -15.93
N ASP A 399 -11.52 -16.66 -15.26
CA ASP A 399 -12.57 -15.65 -15.15
C ASP A 399 -12.13 -14.41 -14.35
N ARG A 400 -11.32 -14.63 -13.30
CA ARG A 400 -10.73 -13.57 -12.49
C ARG A 400 -9.65 -12.80 -13.25
N LEU A 401 -8.81 -13.48 -14.05
CA LEU A 401 -7.87 -12.82 -14.96
C LEU A 401 -8.59 -11.96 -16.01
N LEU A 402 -9.71 -12.44 -16.57
CA LEU A 402 -10.53 -11.65 -17.49
C LEU A 402 -11.20 -10.45 -16.78
N CYS A 403 -11.55 -10.59 -15.50
CA CYS A 403 -12.02 -9.47 -14.68
C CYS A 403 -10.94 -8.37 -14.56
N LEU A 404 -9.69 -8.76 -14.27
CA LEU A 404 -8.55 -7.83 -14.24
C LEU A 404 -8.30 -7.18 -15.61
N VAL A 405 -8.37 -7.95 -16.71
CA VAL A 405 -8.30 -7.41 -18.08
C VAL A 405 -9.34 -6.32 -18.29
N ASN A 406 -10.59 -6.52 -17.86
CA ASN A 406 -11.62 -5.50 -18.00
C ASN A 406 -11.29 -4.22 -17.19
N CYS A 407 -10.76 -4.35 -15.97
CA CYS A 407 -10.33 -3.21 -15.14
C CYS A 407 -9.21 -2.42 -15.84
N LEU A 408 -8.18 -3.12 -16.32
CA LEU A 408 -7.05 -2.55 -17.06
C LEU A 408 -7.52 -1.83 -18.33
N LEU A 409 -8.43 -2.43 -19.10
CA LEU A 409 -8.98 -1.82 -20.31
C LEU A 409 -9.84 -0.59 -20.02
N GLN A 410 -10.53 -0.51 -18.88
CA GLN A 410 -11.23 0.70 -18.47
C GLN A 410 -10.26 1.83 -18.14
N SER A 411 -9.20 1.54 -17.39
CA SER A 411 -8.11 2.49 -17.11
C SER A 411 -7.46 2.99 -18.40
N HIS A 412 -7.14 2.07 -19.34
CA HIS A 412 -6.64 2.39 -20.67
C HIS A 412 -7.58 3.34 -21.43
N LYS A 413 -8.87 3.01 -21.51
CA LYS A 413 -9.87 3.79 -22.26
C LYS A 413 -9.96 5.23 -21.75
N LEU A 414 -9.92 5.43 -20.43
CA LEU A 414 -9.93 6.77 -19.83
C LEU A 414 -8.66 7.54 -20.20
N ALA A 415 -7.49 6.93 -19.98
CA ALA A 415 -6.20 7.57 -20.27
C ALA A 415 -6.06 7.93 -21.77
N LYS A 416 -6.45 7.01 -22.67
CA LYS A 416 -6.49 7.23 -24.13
C LYS A 416 -7.40 8.41 -24.52
N LYS A 417 -8.62 8.46 -23.96
CA LYS A 417 -9.56 9.58 -24.19
C LYS A 417 -8.97 10.90 -23.71
N PHE A 418 -8.34 10.91 -22.53
CA PHE A 418 -7.72 12.09 -21.96
C PHE A 418 -6.55 12.59 -22.83
N ASN A 419 -5.63 11.69 -23.18
CA ASN A 419 -4.43 12.02 -23.97
C ASN A 419 -4.77 12.54 -25.37
N GLY A 420 -5.80 11.96 -26.01
CA GLY A 420 -6.33 12.41 -27.29
C GLY A 420 -7.09 13.74 -27.24
N ASN A 421 -7.60 14.16 -26.08
CA ASN A 421 -8.34 15.41 -25.94
C ASN A 421 -7.40 16.60 -25.66
N ASN A 422 -6.79 17.12 -26.73
CA ASN A 422 -5.86 18.24 -26.65
C ASN A 422 -6.48 19.51 -26.02
N ALA A 423 -7.77 19.76 -26.27
CA ALA A 423 -8.49 20.91 -25.73
C ALA A 423 -8.65 20.81 -24.20
N GLN A 424 -9.16 19.68 -23.71
CA GLN A 424 -9.36 19.42 -22.29
C GLN A 424 -8.04 19.48 -21.51
N ARG A 425 -6.97 18.90 -22.05
CA ARG A 425 -5.63 18.97 -21.45
C ARG A 425 -5.09 20.40 -21.39
N THR A 426 -5.37 21.22 -22.41
CA THR A 426 -4.99 22.66 -22.39
C THR A 426 -5.79 23.41 -21.33
N LEU A 427 -7.08 23.09 -21.18
CA LEU A 427 -7.96 23.70 -20.20
C LEU A 427 -7.47 23.45 -18.76
N LEU A 428 -7.22 22.18 -18.43
CA LEU A 428 -6.66 21.78 -17.13
C LEU A 428 -5.26 22.35 -16.88
N TRP A 429 -4.40 22.39 -17.91
CA TRP A 429 -3.07 23.00 -17.80
C TRP A 429 -3.15 24.49 -17.46
N LYS A 430 -3.99 25.25 -18.18
CA LYS A 430 -4.24 26.68 -17.90
C LYS A 430 -4.86 26.89 -16.52
N ALA A 431 -5.63 25.93 -16.03
CA ALA A 431 -6.17 25.97 -14.69
C ALA A 431 -5.16 25.63 -13.58
N GLY A 432 -3.95 25.17 -13.92
CA GLY A 432 -2.91 24.82 -12.94
C GLY A 432 -3.00 23.40 -12.40
N PHE A 433 -3.71 22.48 -13.08
CA PHE A 433 -3.92 21.11 -12.62
C PHE A 433 -2.63 20.34 -12.28
N LYS A 434 -1.58 20.45 -13.11
CA LYS A 434 -0.31 19.73 -12.93
C LYS A 434 0.90 20.63 -13.20
N GLY A 435 1.06 21.67 -12.37
CA GLY A 435 2.21 22.55 -12.43
C GLY A 435 2.42 23.19 -13.81
N ARG A 436 3.68 23.21 -14.28
CA ARG A 436 4.07 23.96 -15.49
C ARG A 436 3.89 23.21 -16.80
N SER A 437 3.73 21.88 -16.79
CA SER A 437 3.65 21.08 -18.02
C SER A 437 2.21 20.62 -18.31
N LYS A 438 1.91 20.46 -19.60
CA LYS A 438 0.61 19.96 -20.03
C LYS A 438 0.41 18.53 -19.51
N PRO A 439 -0.64 18.24 -18.72
CA PRO A 439 -0.84 16.93 -18.11
C PRO A 439 -1.01 15.87 -19.19
N ASN A 440 -0.56 14.65 -18.93
CA ASN A 440 -0.79 13.47 -19.75
C ASN A 440 -0.82 12.23 -18.85
N LEU A 441 -1.41 11.16 -19.37
CA LEU A 441 -1.54 9.85 -18.74
C LEU A 441 -0.90 8.79 -19.65
N LEU A 442 0.20 9.09 -20.35
CA LEU A 442 0.78 8.20 -21.35
C LEU A 442 1.22 6.87 -20.74
N ARG A 443 1.87 6.88 -19.57
CA ARG A 443 2.24 5.66 -18.83
C ARG A 443 1.01 4.83 -18.47
N GLN A 444 -0.02 5.45 -17.88
CA GLN A 444 -1.26 4.74 -17.54
C GLN A 444 -1.92 4.16 -18.80
N GLU A 445 -1.95 4.88 -19.91
CA GLU A 445 -2.48 4.40 -21.19
C GLU A 445 -1.72 3.18 -21.72
N THR A 446 -0.39 3.22 -21.72
CA THR A 446 0.43 2.17 -22.35
C THR A 446 0.66 0.97 -21.44
N HIS A 447 0.88 1.18 -20.14
CA HIS A 447 1.07 0.10 -19.17
C HIS A 447 -0.21 -0.72 -19.01
N SER A 448 -1.38 -0.07 -18.93
CA SER A 448 -2.65 -0.79 -18.73
C SER A 448 -3.01 -1.69 -19.91
N ILE A 449 -2.87 -1.21 -21.15
CA ILE A 449 -3.11 -2.05 -22.33
C ILE A 449 -2.02 -3.11 -22.51
N ARG A 450 -0.75 -2.80 -22.20
CA ARG A 450 0.33 -3.81 -22.22
C ARG A 450 0.03 -4.93 -21.25
N CYS A 451 -0.33 -4.62 -20.00
CA CYS A 451 -0.68 -5.62 -19.00
C CYS A 451 -1.91 -6.45 -19.44
N ALA A 452 -2.97 -5.79 -19.93
CA ALA A 452 -4.18 -6.47 -20.41
C ALA A 452 -3.87 -7.44 -21.57
N LEU A 453 -3.09 -6.98 -22.56
CA LEU A 453 -2.62 -7.83 -23.66
C LEU A 453 -1.76 -8.97 -23.14
N GLY A 454 -0.85 -8.71 -22.20
CA GLY A 454 0.01 -9.73 -21.59
C GLY A 454 -0.82 -10.87 -21.00
N ILE A 455 -1.91 -10.55 -20.29
CA ILE A 455 -2.84 -11.53 -19.72
C ILE A 455 -3.55 -12.29 -20.84
N LEU A 456 -4.09 -11.59 -21.85
CA LEU A 456 -4.81 -12.20 -22.97
C LEU A 456 -3.93 -13.13 -23.82
N TYR A 457 -2.68 -12.74 -24.12
CA TYR A 457 -1.72 -13.59 -24.83
C TYR A 457 -1.39 -14.85 -24.03
N THR A 458 -1.13 -14.70 -22.73
CA THR A 458 -0.80 -15.83 -21.85
C THR A 458 -2.00 -16.77 -21.70
N LEU A 459 -3.20 -16.22 -21.50
CA LEU A 459 -4.44 -16.99 -21.47
C LEU A 459 -4.67 -17.76 -22.78
N TYR A 460 -4.53 -17.10 -23.94
CA TYR A 460 -4.73 -17.76 -25.22
C TYR A 460 -3.73 -18.89 -25.47
N ALA A 461 -2.48 -18.73 -24.99
CA ALA A 461 -1.45 -19.74 -25.12
C ALA A 461 -1.79 -21.04 -24.37
N VAL A 462 -2.48 -20.94 -23.23
CA VAL A 462 -2.79 -22.07 -22.34
C VAL A 462 -4.26 -22.47 -22.32
N ALA A 463 -5.13 -21.77 -23.07
CA ALA A 463 -6.57 -21.95 -23.01
C ALA A 463 -7.03 -23.33 -23.54
N THR A 464 -8.02 -23.90 -22.84
CA THR A 464 -8.79 -25.07 -23.26
C THR A 464 -9.94 -24.67 -24.20
N ASP A 465 -10.46 -25.61 -24.98
CA ASP A 465 -11.39 -25.35 -26.08
C ASP A 465 -12.65 -24.54 -25.68
N ASP A 466 -13.23 -24.79 -24.50
CA ASP A 466 -14.46 -24.13 -24.05
C ASP A 466 -14.29 -22.61 -23.79
N GLN A 467 -13.13 -22.18 -23.29
CA GLN A 467 -12.84 -20.78 -22.98
C GLN A 467 -12.03 -20.07 -24.08
N LYS A 468 -11.33 -20.84 -24.92
CA LYS A 468 -10.43 -20.35 -25.97
C LYS A 468 -11.13 -19.42 -26.95
N LEU A 469 -12.37 -19.70 -27.35
CA LEU A 469 -13.10 -18.83 -28.28
C LEU A 469 -13.34 -17.42 -27.74
N LYS A 470 -13.69 -17.29 -26.45
CA LYS A 470 -13.91 -15.99 -25.80
C LYS A 470 -12.59 -15.22 -25.71
N ILE A 471 -11.55 -15.87 -25.19
CA ILE A 471 -10.20 -15.28 -25.03
C ILE A 471 -9.64 -14.84 -26.38
N LYS A 472 -9.74 -15.70 -27.41
CA LYS A 472 -9.33 -15.41 -28.78
C LYS A 472 -10.02 -14.17 -29.33
N ARG A 473 -11.35 -14.06 -29.16
CA ARG A 473 -12.12 -12.90 -29.64
C ARG A 473 -11.64 -11.62 -28.98
N GLU A 474 -11.45 -11.62 -27.67
CA GLU A 474 -10.96 -10.45 -26.94
C GLU A 474 -9.52 -10.09 -27.34
N LEU A 475 -8.60 -11.07 -27.38
CA LEU A 475 -7.22 -10.86 -27.81
C LEU A 475 -7.16 -10.20 -29.19
N LYS A 476 -7.87 -10.75 -30.18
CA LYS A 476 -7.91 -10.21 -31.54
C LYS A 476 -8.46 -8.79 -31.56
N SER A 477 -9.55 -8.52 -30.84
CA SER A 477 -10.15 -7.19 -30.78
C SER A 477 -9.20 -6.16 -30.16
N VAL A 478 -8.61 -6.47 -29.00
CA VAL A 478 -7.73 -5.54 -28.29
C VAL A 478 -6.42 -5.30 -29.05
N ALA A 479 -5.83 -6.35 -29.63
CA ALA A 479 -4.62 -6.21 -30.44
C ALA A 479 -4.87 -5.39 -31.72
N ALA A 480 -5.98 -5.64 -32.42
CA ALA A 480 -6.35 -4.85 -33.59
C ALA A 480 -6.58 -3.38 -33.22
N ASP A 481 -7.32 -3.09 -32.14
CA ASP A 481 -7.55 -1.73 -31.66
C ASP A 481 -6.25 -1.01 -31.27
N ALA A 482 -5.30 -1.73 -30.66
CA ALA A 482 -3.99 -1.22 -30.29
C ALA A 482 -3.16 -0.83 -31.53
N ILE A 483 -3.06 -1.73 -32.52
CA ILE A 483 -2.32 -1.48 -33.77
C ILE A 483 -2.96 -0.34 -34.56
N ASN A 484 -4.27 -0.40 -34.79
CA ASN A 484 -5.01 0.64 -35.50
C ASN A 484 -4.84 2.02 -34.82
N TYR A 485 -4.77 2.05 -33.49
CA TYR A 485 -4.52 3.28 -32.78
C TYR A 485 -3.10 3.78 -32.97
N TYR A 486 -2.08 2.92 -32.83
CA TYR A 486 -0.68 3.28 -33.05
C TYR A 486 -0.46 3.88 -34.46
N VAL A 487 -1.00 3.23 -35.49
CA VAL A 487 -0.90 3.66 -36.90
C VAL A 487 -1.45 5.09 -37.08
N ARG A 488 -2.47 5.48 -36.32
CA ARG A 488 -3.10 6.80 -36.38
C ARG A 488 -2.42 7.85 -35.50
N LEU A 489 -1.48 7.48 -34.64
CA LEU A 489 -0.76 8.44 -33.82
C LEU A 489 0.17 9.27 -34.70
N SER A 490 0.03 10.59 -34.65
CA SER A 490 0.89 11.54 -35.36
C SER A 490 1.99 12.17 -34.50
N ASN A 491 1.86 12.07 -33.17
CA ASN A 491 2.80 12.65 -32.22
C ASN A 491 3.94 11.68 -31.90
N ASP A 492 5.20 12.08 -32.16
CA ASP A 492 6.38 11.23 -31.95
C ASP A 492 6.58 10.79 -30.50
N HIS A 493 6.34 11.68 -29.54
CA HIS A 493 6.45 11.33 -28.12
C HIS A 493 5.38 10.31 -27.70
N HIS A 494 4.16 10.42 -28.25
CA HIS A 494 3.09 9.45 -28.03
C HIS A 494 3.43 8.10 -28.68
N ARG A 495 3.95 8.10 -29.92
CA ARG A 495 4.43 6.88 -30.60
C ARG A 495 5.58 6.20 -29.84
N GLN A 496 6.54 6.98 -29.35
CA GLN A 496 7.63 6.48 -28.52
C GLN A 496 7.10 5.73 -27.29
N ALA A 497 6.13 6.31 -26.58
CA ALA A 497 5.51 5.66 -25.41
C ALA A 497 4.80 4.34 -25.78
N TRP A 498 4.23 4.22 -26.98
CA TRP A 498 3.55 3.01 -27.43
C TRP A 498 4.48 1.91 -27.97
N THR A 499 5.78 2.19 -28.12
CA THR A 499 6.75 1.18 -28.59
C THR A 499 6.68 -0.09 -27.73
N LEU A 500 6.55 0.04 -26.41
CA LEU A 500 6.43 -1.10 -25.49
C LEU A 500 5.16 -1.94 -25.71
N VAL A 501 4.06 -1.33 -26.18
CA VAL A 501 2.83 -2.09 -26.48
C VAL A 501 3.03 -2.92 -27.75
N LEU A 502 3.62 -2.30 -28.80
CA LEU A 502 3.93 -3.01 -30.04
C LEU A 502 4.97 -4.11 -29.83
N ASP A 503 5.99 -3.84 -29.03
CA ASP A 503 7.00 -4.84 -28.70
C ASP A 503 6.36 -6.10 -28.11
N LEU A 504 5.48 -5.93 -27.11
CA LEU A 504 4.74 -7.06 -26.51
C LEU A 504 3.92 -7.82 -27.56
N ILE A 505 3.14 -7.12 -28.39
CA ILE A 505 2.31 -7.73 -29.43
C ILE A 505 3.18 -8.57 -30.37
N LEU A 506 4.25 -7.99 -30.90
CA LEU A 506 5.14 -8.66 -31.85
C LEU A 506 5.88 -9.83 -31.21
N ASP A 507 6.39 -9.66 -29.99
CA ASP A 507 7.14 -10.67 -29.25
C ASP A 507 6.27 -11.88 -28.91
N ARG A 508 5.10 -11.65 -28.29
CA ARG A 508 4.16 -12.72 -27.92
C ARG A 508 3.60 -13.43 -29.15
N SER A 509 3.31 -12.70 -30.22
CA SER A 509 2.86 -13.32 -31.48
C SER A 509 3.96 -14.16 -32.14
N CYS A 510 5.23 -13.75 -32.07
CA CYS A 510 6.34 -14.54 -32.59
C CYS A 510 6.52 -15.85 -31.81
N ALA A 511 6.22 -15.84 -30.51
CA ALA A 511 6.32 -16.99 -29.63
C ALA A 511 5.24 -18.05 -29.88
N PHE A 512 4.12 -17.70 -30.53
CA PHE A 512 3.07 -18.68 -30.86
C PHE A 512 3.54 -19.74 -31.87
N GLY A 513 3.07 -20.97 -31.68
CA GLY A 513 3.24 -22.05 -32.63
C GLY A 513 2.38 -21.87 -33.90
N ASP A 514 2.64 -22.68 -34.91
CA ASP A 514 1.98 -22.56 -36.22
C ASP A 514 0.45 -22.77 -36.11
N GLU A 515 0.00 -23.76 -35.33
CA GLU A 515 -1.44 -24.00 -35.07
C GLU A 515 -2.14 -22.80 -34.42
N GLN A 516 -1.45 -22.10 -33.51
CA GLN A 516 -2.00 -20.93 -32.81
C GLN A 516 -2.15 -19.74 -33.76
N LEU A 517 -1.19 -19.55 -34.68
CA LEU A 517 -1.23 -18.51 -35.71
C LEU A 517 -2.30 -18.82 -36.77
N LEU A 518 -2.45 -20.09 -37.19
CA LEU A 518 -3.57 -20.54 -38.03
C LEU A 518 -4.90 -20.20 -37.39
N ASP A 519 -5.05 -20.56 -36.11
CA ASP A 519 -6.30 -20.34 -35.40
C ASP A 519 -6.62 -18.84 -35.30
N LEU A 520 -5.65 -17.96 -35.03
CA LEU A 520 -5.87 -16.51 -35.04
C LEU A 520 -6.37 -15.99 -36.39
N GLY A 521 -5.96 -16.60 -37.49
CA GLY A 521 -6.51 -16.38 -38.83
C GLY A 521 -5.94 -15.17 -39.57
N ILE A 522 -6.32 -15.05 -40.84
CA ILE A 522 -5.79 -14.06 -41.80
C ILE A 522 -6.05 -12.62 -41.34
N ASP A 523 -7.20 -12.34 -40.73
CA ASP A 523 -7.54 -11.00 -40.27
C ASP A 523 -6.59 -10.50 -39.17
N TYR A 524 -6.07 -11.40 -38.33
CA TYR A 524 -5.04 -11.05 -37.35
C TYR A 524 -3.72 -10.66 -38.06
N ALA A 525 -3.28 -11.46 -39.04
CA ALA A 525 -2.09 -11.17 -39.83
C ALA A 525 -2.21 -9.84 -40.60
N MET A 526 -3.39 -9.56 -41.18
CA MET A 526 -3.65 -8.30 -41.89
C MET A 526 -3.56 -7.07 -40.99
N ASN A 527 -3.96 -7.17 -39.72
CA ASN A 527 -3.77 -6.07 -38.77
C ASN A 527 -2.28 -5.82 -38.52
N ILE A 528 -1.47 -6.86 -38.36
CA ILE A 528 -0.01 -6.74 -38.19
C ILE A 528 0.65 -6.11 -39.42
N CYS A 529 0.21 -6.47 -40.65
CA CYS A 529 0.73 -5.91 -41.89
C CYS A 529 0.65 -4.38 -41.97
N GLN A 530 -0.31 -3.74 -41.31
CA GLN A 530 -0.42 -2.27 -41.28
C GLN A 530 0.82 -1.59 -40.71
N LEU A 531 1.58 -2.27 -39.85
CA LEU A 531 2.81 -1.74 -39.26
C LEU A 531 3.94 -1.59 -40.28
N VAL A 532 3.87 -2.25 -41.45
CA VAL A 532 4.86 -2.13 -42.53
C VAL A 532 4.85 -0.73 -43.14
N GLU A 533 3.67 -0.11 -43.21
CA GLU A 533 3.48 1.24 -43.75
C GLU A 533 3.81 2.34 -42.72
N CYS A 534 4.10 1.96 -41.48
CA CYS A 534 4.36 2.88 -40.37
C CYS A 534 5.84 3.00 -40.04
N GLU A 535 6.26 4.19 -39.64
CA GLU A 535 7.56 4.40 -38.99
C GLU A 535 7.54 3.76 -37.59
N ILE A 536 8.01 2.52 -37.51
CA ILE A 536 8.31 1.83 -36.25
C ILE A 536 9.80 1.91 -35.93
N LYS A 537 10.14 1.81 -34.65
CA LYS A 537 11.54 1.76 -34.24
C LYS A 537 12.29 0.59 -34.88
N GLU A 538 13.58 0.81 -35.16
CA GLU A 538 14.48 -0.18 -35.78
C GLU A 538 14.50 -1.52 -35.02
N GLU A 539 14.44 -1.49 -33.69
CA GLU A 539 14.45 -2.69 -32.84
C GLU A 539 13.23 -3.61 -33.05
N LEU A 540 12.10 -3.06 -33.52
CA LEU A 540 10.86 -3.81 -33.74
C LEU A 540 10.78 -4.43 -35.14
N LYS A 541 11.52 -3.88 -36.13
CA LYS A 541 11.47 -4.35 -37.51
C LYS A 541 11.83 -5.83 -37.69
N PRO A 542 12.86 -6.38 -37.01
CA PRO A 542 13.16 -7.81 -37.09
C PRO A 542 12.02 -8.69 -36.56
N LYS A 543 11.37 -8.29 -35.46
CA LYS A 543 10.22 -9.04 -34.89
C LYS A 543 9.03 -9.01 -35.84
N LEU A 544 8.72 -7.84 -36.42
CA LEU A 544 7.67 -7.70 -37.44
C LEU A 544 7.94 -8.58 -38.66
N SER A 545 9.14 -8.51 -39.23
CA SER A 545 9.54 -9.31 -40.39
C SER A 545 9.39 -10.81 -40.12
N ARG A 546 9.89 -11.29 -38.97
CA ARG A 546 9.77 -12.69 -38.54
C ARG A 546 8.30 -13.12 -38.42
N LEU A 547 7.46 -12.30 -37.79
CA LEU A 547 6.05 -12.62 -37.61
C LEU A 547 5.32 -12.73 -38.95
N LEU A 548 5.53 -11.79 -39.86
CA LEU A 548 4.94 -11.81 -41.20
C LEU A 548 5.37 -13.04 -42.00
N GLN A 549 6.66 -13.41 -41.94
CA GLN A 549 7.15 -14.64 -42.57
C GLN A 549 6.46 -15.89 -42.02
N LYS A 550 6.28 -15.98 -40.69
CA LYS A 550 5.54 -17.10 -40.08
C LYS A 550 4.08 -17.12 -40.54
N CYS A 551 3.38 -15.99 -40.50
CA CYS A 551 1.98 -15.91 -40.95
C CYS A 551 1.81 -16.32 -42.42
N ILE A 552 2.76 -15.93 -43.30
CA ILE A 552 2.78 -16.33 -44.70
C ILE A 552 2.99 -17.85 -44.80
N TYR A 553 4.07 -18.37 -44.20
CA TYR A 553 4.41 -19.80 -44.26
C TYR A 553 3.21 -20.68 -43.86
N VAL A 554 2.61 -20.32 -42.74
CA VAL A 554 1.49 -21.04 -42.15
C VAL A 554 0.20 -20.94 -42.99
N SER A 555 0.05 -19.92 -43.85
CA SER A 555 -1.12 -19.81 -44.74
C SER A 555 -0.99 -20.61 -46.05
N TYR A 556 0.20 -21.12 -46.38
CA TYR A 556 0.50 -21.85 -47.62
C TYR A 556 0.83 -23.34 -47.41
N VAL A 557 0.96 -23.78 -46.16
CA VAL A 557 1.08 -25.19 -45.75
C VAL A 557 -0.26 -25.65 -45.25
#